data_AF-K3X3J3-F1
#
_entry.id   AF-K3X3J3-F1
#
_cell.length_a   1.000
_cell.length_b   1.000
_cell.length_c   1.000
_cell.angle_alpha   90.00
_cell.angle_beta   90.00
_cell.angle_gamma   90.00
#
_symmetry.space_group_name_H-M   'P 1'
#
loop_
_entity.id
_entity.type
_entity.pdbx_description
1 polymer ?
#
loop_
_entity_poly.entity_id
_entity_poly.type
_entity_poly.pdbx_seq_one_letter_code
_entity_poly.pdbx_strand_id
1 'polypeptide(L)'
;MAASSTTLTLRERWTRFVDEEMSTFVFSTGVYAAAICAKEYKELQPTPQRMQQALRKTGAKMPLITLSCAIGIAGMKMCILGVSRLREDYTRSSVLVACPVAGALLRAHRGPRAMAIGALSFGALGYGSDYLFSMWHRRNADAEEVRYALSLREHHNVHHNDAFFIETLQSNAYLLEASQK
;
A
#
# COMPACT_ATOMS: atom_id res chain seq x y z
N MET A 1 -9.35 -39.24 7.21
CA MET A 1 -8.92 -38.41 6.06
C MET A 1 -7.67 -37.66 6.49
N ALA A 2 -6.49 -38.13 6.05
CA ALA A 2 -5.21 -37.53 6.39
C ALA A 2 -4.99 -36.29 5.51
N ALA A 3 -4.91 -35.11 6.12
CA ALA A 3 -4.55 -33.88 5.43
C ALA A 3 -3.09 -34.00 4.96
N SER A 4 -2.87 -34.05 3.65
CA SER A 4 -1.53 -34.01 3.06
C SER A 4 -0.89 -32.65 3.36
N SER A 5 -0.01 -32.62 4.35
CA SER A 5 0.88 -31.48 4.57
C SER A 5 1.92 -31.45 3.44
N THR A 6 1.62 -30.77 2.33
CA THR A 6 2.60 -30.48 1.29
C THR A 6 3.72 -29.64 1.90
N THR A 7 4.85 -30.28 2.18
CA THR A 7 6.06 -29.62 2.67
C THR A 7 6.65 -28.77 1.56
N LEU A 8 6.24 -27.50 1.48
CA LEU A 8 6.88 -26.50 0.63
C LEU A 8 8.38 -26.46 0.92
N THR A 9 9.18 -26.53 -0.15
CA THR A 9 10.64 -26.44 -0.06
C THR A 9 11.06 -25.07 0.46
N LEU A 10 12.24 -24.97 1.09
CA LEU A 10 12.73 -23.73 1.69
C LEU A 10 12.86 -22.58 0.66
N ARG A 11 13.13 -22.94 -0.60
CA ARG A 11 13.18 -22.02 -1.74
C ARG A 11 11.80 -21.45 -2.08
N GLU A 12 10.77 -22.29 -2.13
CA GLU A 12 9.38 -21.86 -2.41
C GLU A 12 8.81 -20.98 -1.30
N ARG A 13 9.21 -21.23 -0.04
CA ARG A 13 8.86 -20.37 1.10
C ARG A 13 9.52 -18.99 0.97
N TRP A 14 10.78 -18.95 0.52
CA TRP A 14 11.51 -17.71 0.30
C TRP A 14 10.96 -16.90 -0.87
N THR A 15 10.61 -17.54 -1.98
CA THR A 15 10.01 -16.84 -3.13
C THR A 15 8.64 -16.27 -2.78
N ARG A 16 7.79 -17.01 -2.06
CA ARG A 16 6.51 -16.46 -1.57
C ARG A 16 6.70 -15.30 -0.60
N PHE A 17 7.68 -15.38 0.31
CA PHE A 17 8.01 -14.26 1.18
C PHE A 17 8.46 -13.02 0.39
N VAL A 18 9.27 -13.22 -0.65
CA VAL A 18 9.73 -12.13 -1.52
C VAL A 18 8.55 -11.50 -2.27
N ASP A 19 7.63 -12.30 -2.79
CA ASP A 19 6.50 -11.80 -3.56
C ASP A 19 5.43 -11.13 -2.67
N GLU A 20 5.15 -11.69 -1.50
CA GLU A 20 4.06 -11.23 -0.63
C GLU A 20 4.51 -10.13 0.37
N GLU A 21 5.74 -10.19 0.86
CA GLU A 21 6.17 -9.42 2.03
C GLU A 21 7.35 -8.48 1.77
N MET A 22 8.07 -8.61 0.64
CA MET A 22 9.25 -7.76 0.39
C MET A 22 8.87 -6.30 0.21
N SER A 23 7.77 -6.00 -0.46
CA SER A 23 7.28 -4.62 -0.65
C SER A 23 6.90 -3.99 0.70
N THR A 24 6.14 -4.72 1.52
CA THR A 24 5.76 -4.32 2.88
C THR A 24 6.97 -4.15 3.78
N PHE A 25 7.94 -5.06 3.70
CA PHE A 25 9.18 -5.02 4.46
C PHE A 25 10.04 -3.81 4.10
N VAL A 26 10.29 -3.58 2.80
CA VAL A 26 11.05 -2.43 2.31
C VAL A 26 10.35 -1.12 2.69
N PHE A 27 9.03 -1.04 2.51
CA PHE A 27 8.25 0.15 2.87
C PHE A 27 8.32 0.42 4.38
N SER A 28 8.07 -0.59 5.22
CA SER A 28 8.11 -0.46 6.68
C SER A 28 9.52 -0.06 7.19
N THR A 29 10.56 -0.66 6.62
CA THR A 29 11.96 -0.35 6.92
C THR A 29 12.30 1.09 6.54
N GLY A 30 11.84 1.53 5.36
CA GLY A 30 12.00 2.91 4.90
C GLY A 30 11.29 3.93 5.78
N VAL A 31 10.05 3.69 6.16
CA VAL A 31 9.28 4.57 7.07
C VAL A 31 9.94 4.64 8.45
N TYR A 32 10.38 3.51 8.99
CA TYR A 32 11.04 3.46 10.29
C TYR A 32 12.41 4.15 10.28
N ALA A 33 13.19 3.95 9.21
CA ALA A 33 14.44 4.66 8.99
C ALA A 33 14.24 6.18 8.87
N ALA A 34 13.20 6.62 8.15
CA ALA A 34 12.85 8.03 8.03
C ALA A 34 12.47 8.63 9.40
N ALA A 35 11.71 7.90 10.21
CA ALA A 35 11.35 8.33 11.56
C ALA A 35 12.57 8.47 12.49
N ILE A 36 13.52 7.54 12.43
CA ILE A 36 14.79 7.63 13.19
C ILE A 36 15.62 8.80 12.68
N CYS A 37 15.76 8.95 11.36
CA CYS A 37 16.49 10.06 10.76
C CYS A 37 15.90 11.42 11.16
N ALA A 38 14.57 11.56 11.16
CA ALA A 38 13.88 12.77 11.59
C ALA A 38 14.09 13.07 13.07
N LYS A 39 14.11 12.03 13.93
CA LYS A 39 14.41 12.18 15.35
C LYS A 39 15.85 12.65 15.57
N GLU A 40 16.81 12.03 14.91
CA GLU A 40 18.23 12.41 14.99
C GLU A 40 18.45 13.84 14.44
N TYR A 41 17.76 14.21 13.37
CA TYR A 41 17.81 15.56 12.81
C TYR A 41 17.27 16.63 13.76
N LYS A 42 16.17 16.35 14.47
CA LYS A 42 15.60 17.24 15.50
C LYS A 42 16.57 17.45 16.67
N GLU A 43 17.26 16.39 17.10
CA GLU A 43 18.25 16.46 18.18
C GLU A 43 19.52 17.24 17.78
N LEU A 44 19.86 17.30 16.49
CA LEU A 44 21.10 17.90 15.97
C LEU A 44 21.01 19.40 15.60
N GLN A 45 19.86 20.06 15.78
CA GLN A 45 19.50 21.37 15.21
C GLN A 45 19.47 21.38 13.66
N PRO A 46 18.44 21.98 13.03
CA PRO A 46 18.16 21.81 11.60
C PRO A 46 19.13 22.61 10.72
N THR A 47 20.24 21.99 10.33
CA THR A 47 21.16 22.52 9.29
C THR A 47 21.43 21.45 8.23
N PRO A 48 21.54 21.82 6.94
CA PRO A 48 21.69 20.86 5.83
C PRO A 48 22.97 20.01 5.94
N GLN A 49 24.05 20.57 6.49
CA GLN A 49 25.29 19.83 6.75
C GLN A 49 25.14 18.73 7.80
N ARG A 50 24.21 18.89 8.76
CA ARG A 50 23.94 17.91 9.81
C ARG A 50 22.94 16.83 9.38
N MET A 51 22.21 17.05 8.28
CA MET A 51 21.37 16.02 7.67
C MET A 51 22.20 14.84 7.15
N GLN A 52 23.35 15.11 6.55
CA GLN A 52 24.30 14.06 6.13
C GLN A 52 24.89 13.29 7.33
N GLN A 53 25.11 13.97 8.46
CA GLN A 53 25.58 13.32 9.68
C GLN A 53 24.50 12.44 10.34
N ALA A 54 23.24 12.89 10.33
CA ALA A 54 22.10 12.08 10.76
C ALA A 54 21.90 10.84 9.86
N LEU A 55 22.02 11.00 8.54
CA LEU A 55 21.97 9.88 7.60
C LEU A 55 23.06 8.83 7.85
N ARG A 56 24.30 9.25 8.15
CA ARG A 56 25.39 8.32 8.48
C ARG A 56 25.15 7.58 9.80
N LYS A 57 24.63 8.27 10.82
CA LYS A 57 24.30 7.67 12.12
C LYS A 57 23.11 6.71 12.01
N THR A 58 22.10 7.07 11.21
CA THR A 58 20.95 6.21 10.90
C THR A 58 21.39 5.01 10.06
N GLY A 59 22.32 5.19 9.13
CA GLY A 59 22.93 4.13 8.33
C GLY A 59 23.60 3.04 9.18
N ALA A 60 24.35 3.43 10.22
CA ALA A 60 24.96 2.49 11.16
C ALA A 60 23.91 1.69 11.98
N LYS A 61 22.68 2.20 12.10
CA LYS A 61 21.57 1.55 12.82
C LYS A 61 20.65 0.74 11.90
N MET A 62 20.89 0.74 10.60
CA MET A 62 20.11 -0.02 9.62
C MET A 62 19.93 -1.51 9.95
N PRO A 63 20.95 -2.28 10.35
CA PRO A 63 20.74 -3.70 10.65
C PRO A 63 19.77 -3.93 11.82
N LEU A 64 19.79 -3.06 12.84
CA LEU A 64 18.85 -3.10 13.96
C LEU A 64 17.43 -2.69 13.53
N ILE A 65 17.32 -1.71 12.64
CA ILE A 65 16.04 -1.26 12.05
C ILE A 65 15.40 -2.40 11.26
N THR A 66 16.17 -3.04 10.39
CA THR A 66 15.75 -4.18 9.58
C THR A 66 15.28 -5.34 10.46
N LEU A 67 16.05 -5.68 11.50
CA LEU A 67 15.66 -6.73 12.46
C LEU A 67 14.38 -6.37 13.22
N SER A 68 14.25 -5.13 13.68
CA SER A 68 13.06 -4.66 14.39
C SER A 68 11.82 -4.69 13.49
N CYS A 69 11.95 -4.36 12.20
CA CYS A 69 10.85 -4.44 11.24
C CYS A 69 10.47 -5.89 10.97
N ALA A 70 11.45 -6.79 10.82
CA ALA A 70 11.19 -8.22 10.64
C ALA A 70 10.40 -8.81 11.82
N ILE A 71 10.82 -8.52 13.06
CA ILE A 71 10.13 -8.95 14.28
C ILE A 71 8.73 -8.34 14.35
N GLY A 72 8.57 -7.06 13.98
CA GLY A 72 7.27 -6.39 13.93
C GLY A 72 6.29 -7.05 12.96
N ILE A 73 6.72 -7.36 11.73
CA ILE A 73 5.89 -8.04 10.72
C ILE A 73 5.53 -9.45 11.19
N ALA A 74 6.51 -10.21 11.69
CA ALA A 74 6.27 -11.55 12.21
C ALA A 74 5.25 -11.53 13.37
N GLY A 75 5.41 -10.59 14.31
CA GLY A 75 4.48 -10.40 15.42
C GLY A 75 3.07 -10.04 14.96
N MET A 76 2.96 -9.15 13.98
CA MET A 76 1.68 -8.74 13.40
C MET A 76 0.96 -9.92 12.73
N LYS A 77 1.67 -10.73 11.94
CA LYS A 77 1.10 -11.94 11.34
C LYS A 77 0.63 -12.95 12.38
N MET A 78 1.40 -13.16 13.43
CA MET A 78 0.98 -14.03 14.54
C MET A 78 -0.28 -13.50 15.24
N CYS A 79 -0.42 -12.19 15.39
CA CYS A 79 -1.64 -11.57 15.93
C CYS A 79 -2.84 -11.77 15.00
N ILE A 80 -2.66 -11.59 13.69
CA ILE A 80 -3.71 -11.85 12.69
C ILE A 80 -4.14 -13.32 12.74
N LEU A 81 -3.19 -14.26 12.72
CA LEU A 81 -3.48 -15.68 12.81
C LEU A 81 -4.21 -16.03 14.11
N GLY A 82 -3.79 -15.45 15.23
CA GLY A 82 -4.46 -15.64 16.53
C GLY A 82 -5.89 -15.14 16.52
N VAL A 83 -6.13 -13.92 16.03
CA VAL A 83 -7.48 -13.32 15.96
C VAL A 83 -8.37 -14.07 14.96
N SER A 84 -7.84 -14.45 13.79
CA SER A 84 -8.59 -15.20 12.80
C SER A 84 -8.97 -16.59 13.30
N ARG A 85 -8.10 -17.27 14.05
CA ARG A 85 -8.44 -18.54 14.70
C ARG A 85 -9.49 -18.37 15.79
N LEU A 86 -9.46 -17.26 16.54
CA LEU A 86 -10.43 -16.98 17.59
C LEU A 86 -11.82 -16.65 17.04
N ARG A 87 -11.88 -15.96 15.89
CA ARG A 87 -13.14 -15.55 15.25
C ARG A 87 -13.68 -16.55 14.22
N GLU A 88 -12.91 -17.59 13.91
CA GLU A 88 -13.18 -18.55 12.81
C GLU A 88 -13.39 -17.90 11.42
N ASP A 89 -13.03 -16.61 11.29
CA ASP A 89 -13.27 -15.78 10.11
C ASP A 89 -11.94 -15.20 9.57
N TYR A 90 -11.65 -15.43 8.29
CA TYR A 90 -10.52 -14.83 7.56
C TYR A 90 -10.96 -13.57 6.79
N THR A 91 -11.74 -12.70 7.43
CA THR A 91 -12.24 -11.47 6.81
C THR A 91 -11.33 -10.28 7.08
N ARG A 92 -11.47 -9.24 6.26
CA ARG A 92 -10.81 -7.93 6.45
C ARG A 92 -10.98 -7.37 7.87
N SER A 93 -12.10 -7.67 8.53
CA SER A 93 -12.37 -7.27 9.90
C SER A 93 -11.43 -7.92 10.92
N SER A 94 -10.97 -9.15 10.68
CA SER A 94 -10.04 -9.89 11.54
C SER A 94 -8.66 -9.21 11.55
N VAL A 95 -8.22 -8.71 10.39
CA VAL A 95 -6.97 -7.95 10.25
C VAL A 95 -7.05 -6.61 10.98
N LEU A 96 -8.18 -5.90 10.85
CA LEU A 96 -8.38 -4.60 11.52
C LEU A 96 -8.43 -4.72 13.04
N VAL A 97 -8.94 -5.83 13.58
CA VAL A 97 -8.95 -6.10 15.02
C VAL A 97 -7.56 -6.56 15.51
N ALA A 98 -6.78 -7.23 14.67
CA ALA A 98 -5.42 -7.65 15.01
C ALA A 98 -4.44 -6.46 15.13
N CYS A 99 -4.67 -5.37 14.38
CA CYS A 99 -3.84 -4.16 14.43
C CYS A 99 -3.70 -3.57 15.85
N PRO A 100 -4.80 -3.21 16.56
CA PRO A 100 -4.72 -2.76 17.96
C PRO A 100 -4.06 -3.78 18.90
N VAL A 101 -4.33 -5.07 18.71
CA VAL A 101 -3.81 -6.15 19.56
C VAL A 101 -2.28 -6.23 19.43
N ALA A 102 -1.76 -6.20 18.19
CA ALA A 102 -0.32 -6.16 17.94
C ALA A 102 0.33 -4.90 18.53
N GLY A 103 -0.32 -3.73 18.38
CA GLY A 103 0.16 -2.47 18.96
C GLY A 103 0.22 -2.50 20.49
N ALA A 104 -0.75 -3.14 21.14
CA ALA A 104 -0.76 -3.34 22.58
C ALA A 104 0.40 -4.24 23.03
N LEU A 105 0.60 -5.38 22.34
CA LEU A 105 1.63 -6.36 22.67
C LEU A 105 3.05 -5.79 22.53
N LEU A 106 3.30 -4.97 21.50
CA LEU A 106 4.59 -4.30 21.30
C LEU A 106 4.99 -3.41 22.49
N ARG A 107 4.01 -2.90 23.24
CA ARG A 107 4.23 -2.00 24.39
C ARG A 107 3.85 -2.63 25.74
N ALA A 108 3.55 -3.93 25.77
CA ALA A 108 3.17 -4.64 26.99
C ALA A 108 4.23 -4.50 28.10
N HIS A 109 5.51 -4.56 27.73
CA HIS A 109 6.63 -4.43 28.67
C HIS A 109 6.76 -3.04 29.34
N ARG A 110 6.09 -2.00 28.81
CA ARG A 110 6.17 -0.62 29.33
C ARG A 110 4.98 -0.23 30.21
N GLY A 111 4.06 -1.17 30.45
CA GLY A 111 2.88 -0.97 31.30
C GLY A 111 1.60 -0.57 30.55
N PRO A 112 0.46 -0.51 31.26
CA PRO A 112 -0.88 -0.47 30.67
C PRO A 112 -1.16 0.83 29.89
N ARG A 113 -0.64 1.97 30.35
CA ARG A 113 -0.78 3.25 29.62
C ARG A 113 -0.05 3.20 28.27
N ALA A 114 1.13 2.60 28.23
CA ALA A 114 1.89 2.45 26.99
C ALA A 114 1.21 1.46 26.03
N MET A 115 0.60 0.39 26.56
CA MET A 115 -0.23 -0.55 25.78
C MET A 115 -1.40 0.16 25.12
N ALA A 116 -2.15 0.98 25.86
CA ALA A 116 -3.30 1.71 25.32
C ALA A 116 -2.89 2.65 24.18
N ILE A 117 -1.79 3.40 24.36
CA ILE A 117 -1.25 4.26 23.29
C ILE A 117 -0.80 3.42 22.08
N GLY A 118 -0.15 2.28 22.33
CA GLY A 118 0.24 1.32 21.29
C GLY A 118 -0.96 0.84 20.48
N ALA A 119 -1.99 0.36 21.15
CA ALA A 119 -3.23 -0.12 20.54
C ALA A 119 -3.92 0.98 19.72
N LEU A 120 -4.04 2.19 20.28
CA LEU A 120 -4.64 3.32 19.57
C LEU A 120 -3.85 3.71 18.33
N SER A 121 -2.52 3.82 18.45
CA SER A 121 -1.66 4.21 17.31
C SER A 121 -1.69 3.18 16.18
N PHE A 122 -1.59 1.89 16.48
CA PHE A 122 -1.67 0.84 15.47
C PHE A 122 -3.09 0.64 14.94
N GLY A 123 -4.11 0.82 15.76
CA GLY A 123 -5.50 0.83 15.32
C GLY A 123 -5.75 1.94 14.30
N ALA A 124 -5.37 3.18 14.63
CA ALA A 124 -5.49 4.31 13.73
C ALA A 124 -4.71 4.11 12.42
N LEU A 125 -3.49 3.58 12.50
CA LEU A 125 -2.70 3.25 11.30
C LEU A 125 -3.37 2.16 10.46
N GLY A 126 -3.87 1.08 11.08
CA GLY A 126 -4.53 -0.01 10.38
C GLY A 126 -5.79 0.43 9.64
N TYR A 127 -6.68 1.16 10.32
CA TYR A 127 -7.89 1.73 9.69
C TYR A 127 -7.54 2.79 8.63
N GLY A 128 -6.52 3.62 8.89
CA GLY A 128 -6.05 4.62 7.94
C GLY A 128 -5.47 4.02 6.66
N SER A 129 -4.63 2.99 6.77
CA SER A 129 -4.08 2.28 5.61
C SER A 129 -5.16 1.59 4.80
N ASP A 130 -6.13 0.99 5.48
CA ASP A 130 -7.25 0.29 4.88
C ASP A 130 -8.17 1.24 4.09
N TYR A 131 -8.39 2.45 4.62
CA TYR A 131 -9.12 3.52 3.93
C TYR A 131 -8.38 4.02 2.68
N LEU A 132 -7.08 4.31 2.80
CA LEU A 132 -6.27 4.77 1.67
C LEU A 132 -6.19 3.73 0.55
N PHE A 133 -6.01 2.45 0.92
CA PHE A 133 -5.98 1.35 -0.02
C PHE A 133 -7.32 1.20 -0.76
N SER A 134 -8.43 1.38 -0.05
CA SER A 134 -9.77 1.36 -0.66
C SER A 134 -9.98 2.50 -1.65
N MET A 135 -9.53 3.71 -1.33
CA MET A 135 -9.64 4.84 -2.26
C MET A 135 -8.75 4.65 -3.49
N TRP A 136 -7.53 4.14 -3.30
CA TRP A 136 -6.64 3.85 -4.42
C TRP A 136 -7.22 2.81 -5.37
N HIS A 137 -7.78 1.72 -4.83
CA HIS A 137 -8.44 0.70 -5.66
C HIS A 137 -9.65 1.23 -6.41
N ARG A 138 -10.50 2.06 -5.77
CA ARG A 138 -11.62 2.70 -6.48
C ARG A 138 -11.13 3.55 -7.65
N ARG A 139 -10.14 4.41 -7.39
CA ARG A 139 -9.58 5.29 -8.43
C ARG A 139 -8.98 4.54 -9.61
N ASN A 140 -8.36 3.38 -9.36
CA ASN A 140 -7.79 2.57 -10.43
C ASN A 140 -8.84 1.74 -11.18
N ALA A 141 -9.87 1.25 -10.50
CA ALA A 141 -10.99 0.59 -11.16
C ALA A 141 -11.69 1.57 -12.12
N ASP A 142 -11.94 2.80 -11.68
CA ASP A 142 -12.51 3.86 -12.52
C ASP A 142 -11.58 4.18 -13.71
N ALA A 143 -10.26 4.18 -13.50
CA ALA A 143 -9.29 4.44 -14.56
C ALA A 143 -9.19 3.29 -15.57
N GLU A 144 -9.35 2.04 -15.14
CA GLU A 144 -9.41 0.87 -16.02
C GLU A 144 -10.71 0.89 -16.83
N GLU A 145 -11.85 1.17 -16.21
CA GLU A 145 -13.14 1.28 -16.89
C GLU A 145 -13.12 2.36 -17.98
N VAL A 146 -12.51 3.52 -17.70
CA VAL A 146 -12.30 4.59 -18.69
C VAL A 146 -11.37 4.14 -19.82
N ARG A 147 -10.31 3.37 -19.53
CA ARG A 147 -9.41 2.81 -20.56
C ARG A 147 -10.12 1.78 -21.44
N TYR A 148 -10.97 0.93 -20.87
CA TYR A 148 -11.79 -0.02 -21.63
C TYR A 148 -12.85 0.69 -22.48
N ALA A 149 -13.49 1.74 -21.96
CA ALA A 149 -14.43 2.55 -22.74
C ALA A 149 -13.75 3.28 -23.91
N LEU A 150 -12.53 3.77 -23.71
CA LEU A 150 -11.73 4.39 -24.76
C LEU A 150 -11.28 3.38 -25.83
N SER A 151 -10.85 2.18 -25.44
CA SER A 151 -10.48 1.14 -26.41
C SER A 151 -11.68 0.60 -27.20
N LEU A 152 -12.86 0.49 -26.58
CA LEU A 152 -14.11 0.17 -27.28
C LEU A 152 -14.51 1.25 -28.29
N ARG A 153 -14.33 2.54 -27.96
CA ARG A 153 -14.58 3.65 -28.89
C ARG A 153 -13.61 3.64 -30.06
N GLU A 154 -12.36 3.27 -29.83
CA GLU A 154 -11.33 3.14 -30.86
C GLU A 154 -11.66 1.98 -31.82
N HIS A 155 -12.10 0.83 -31.31
CA HIS A 155 -12.59 -0.28 -32.15
C HIS A 155 -13.90 0.02 -32.88
N HIS A 156 -14.80 0.82 -32.31
CA HIS A 156 -16.06 1.20 -32.97
C HIS A 156 -15.84 2.26 -34.07
N ASN A 157 -14.82 3.12 -33.94
CA ASN A 157 -14.45 4.10 -34.97
C ASN A 157 -13.77 3.48 -36.19
N VAL A 158 -13.25 2.25 -36.12
CA VAL A 158 -12.69 1.54 -37.29
C VAL A 158 -13.79 1.02 -38.22
N HIS A 159 -15.03 0.80 -37.73
CA HIS A 159 -16.12 0.26 -38.54
C HIS A 159 -17.11 1.30 -39.10
N HIS A 160 -16.91 2.59 -38.84
CA HIS A 160 -17.83 3.65 -39.32
C HIS A 160 -17.16 4.76 -40.14
N ASN A 161 -15.88 4.59 -40.49
CA ASN A 161 -15.08 5.67 -41.07
C ASN A 161 -15.01 5.74 -42.60
N ASP A 162 -15.80 4.95 -43.34
CA ASP A 162 -15.77 5.02 -44.80
C ASP A 162 -17.00 5.70 -45.44
N ALA A 163 -18.03 6.08 -44.68
CA ALA A 163 -19.23 6.70 -45.26
C ALA A 163 -19.61 8.07 -44.67
N PHE A 164 -19.37 8.32 -43.38
CA PHE A 164 -19.94 9.51 -42.72
C PHE A 164 -19.03 10.75 -42.74
N PHE A 165 -17.72 10.57 -42.96
CA PHE A 165 -16.75 11.67 -42.92
C PHE A 165 -16.78 12.55 -44.18
N ILE A 166 -17.33 12.05 -45.30
CA ILE A 166 -17.42 12.83 -46.54
C ILE A 166 -18.70 13.69 -46.60
N GLU A 167 -19.85 13.21 -46.11
CA GLU A 167 -21.09 14.01 -46.07
C GLU A 167 -21.04 15.15 -45.02
N THR A 168 -20.40 14.91 -43.87
CA THR A 168 -20.35 15.91 -42.79
C THR A 168 -19.37 17.05 -43.09
N LEU A 169 -18.36 16.83 -43.94
CA LEU A 169 -17.43 17.87 -44.40
C LEU A 169 -18.01 18.73 -45.53
N GLN A 170 -18.87 18.18 -46.40
CA GLN A 170 -19.59 18.99 -47.39
C GLN A 170 -20.65 19.89 -46.74
N SER A 171 -21.41 19.38 -45.76
CA SER A 171 -22.47 20.18 -45.10
C SER A 171 -21.93 21.38 -44.30
N ASN A 172 -20.69 21.32 -43.80
CA ASN A 172 -20.08 22.42 -43.05
C ASN A 172 -19.37 23.45 -43.96
N ALA A 173 -19.00 23.09 -45.19
CA ALA A 173 -18.43 24.04 -46.15
C ALA A 173 -19.49 25.03 -46.67
N TYR A 174 -20.73 24.55 -46.90
CA TYR A 174 -21.84 25.42 -47.34
C TYR A 174 -22.33 26.39 -46.26
N LEU A 175 -22.21 26.03 -44.97
CA LEU A 175 -22.60 26.90 -43.86
C LEU A 175 -21.59 28.03 -43.60
N LEU A 176 -20.32 27.85 -43.99
CA LEU A 176 -19.28 28.88 -43.82
C LEU A 176 -19.29 29.94 -44.93
N GLU A 177 -19.68 29.60 -46.16
CA GLU A 177 -19.84 30.60 -47.24
C GLU A 177 -21.11 31.45 -47.11
N ALA A 178 -22.18 30.92 -46.50
CA ALA A 178 -23.42 31.68 -46.28
C ALA A 178 -23.31 32.72 -45.15
N SER A 179 -22.28 32.63 -44.30
CA SER A 179 -22.07 33.56 -43.17
C SER A 179 -21.11 34.72 -43.52
N GLN A 180 -20.56 34.78 -44.73
CA GLN A 180 -19.61 35.82 -45.18
C GLN A 180 -20.16 36.80 -46.23
N LYS A 181 -21.46 36.74 -46.55
CA LYS A 181 -22.19 37.77 -47.33
C LYS A 181 -23.23 38.45 -46.46
#